data_AF-A0A958FN59-F1
#
_entry.id   AF-A0A958FN59-F1
#
_cell.length_a   1.000
_cell.length_b   1.000
_cell.length_c   1.000
_cell.angle_alpha   90.00
_cell.angle_beta   90.00
_cell.angle_gamma   90.00
#
_symmetry.space_group_name_H-M   'P 1'
#
loop_
_entity.id
_entity.type
_entity.pdbx_description
1 polymer ?
#
loop_
_entity_poly.entity_id
_entity_poly.type
_entity_poly.pdbx_seq_one_letter_code
_entity_poly.pdbx_strand_id
1 'polypeptide(L)'
;TAMNIRELADWQFDSEQKSQIIQSHVDNAMAAGGQAILNHPNYYYAASAADVLQVQRLIMFELFNGHPQVNVWGDETHPSTEEMWDFWLSKGMKIFAVSSDDAHHFQTWGADQSNPGRGWVMVNSQKLSPDAITDAMVRGEFYASNGVFLKRAQISEKQYLIEVDESRTAAELATGLVVGKSSPEGLSGWKIEFIGKEGELLDSTKETKAVFSLPDGQPFVRAKVTFTRPAESGFESFFAWIQPLFNDGRR
;
A
#
# COMPACT_ATOMS: atom_id res chain seq x y z
N THR A 1 -5.61 -10.93 6.95
CA THR A 1 -6.69 -11.39 6.04
C THR A 1 -6.14 -12.36 5.01
N ALA A 2 -7.00 -13.12 4.32
CA ALA A 2 -6.61 -13.88 3.14
C ALA A 2 -7.61 -13.64 1.99
N MET A 3 -7.10 -13.59 0.76
CA MET A 3 -7.91 -13.50 -0.46
C MET A 3 -8.14 -14.87 -1.07
N ASN A 4 -9.30 -15.08 -1.68
CA ASN A 4 -9.64 -16.24 -2.51
C ASN A 4 -9.45 -17.61 -1.84
N ILE A 5 -9.70 -17.70 -0.53
CA ILE A 5 -9.70 -18.99 0.19
C ILE A 5 -10.90 -19.85 -0.25
N ARG A 6 -10.68 -21.14 -0.39
CA ARG A 6 -11.70 -22.14 -0.82
C ARG A 6 -12.33 -22.87 0.36
N GLU A 7 -11.64 -22.85 1.49
CA GLU A 7 -12.05 -23.47 2.74
C GLU A 7 -11.56 -22.63 3.93
N LEU A 8 -12.02 -22.98 5.12
CA LEU A 8 -11.57 -22.32 6.35
C LEU A 8 -10.10 -22.65 6.58
N ALA A 9 -9.23 -21.65 6.50
CA ALA A 9 -7.84 -21.79 6.90
C ALA A 9 -7.74 -22.00 8.42
N ASP A 10 -6.91 -22.96 8.84
CA ASP A 10 -6.60 -23.11 10.25
C ASP A 10 -5.86 -21.85 10.76
N TRP A 11 -6.20 -21.44 11.96
CA TRP A 11 -5.67 -20.24 12.61
C TRP A 11 -5.21 -20.53 14.04
N GLN A 12 -5.38 -21.77 14.52
CA GLN A 12 -4.93 -22.17 15.84
C GLN A 12 -3.44 -22.48 15.80
N PHE A 13 -2.63 -21.47 16.08
CA PHE A 13 -1.20 -21.62 16.26
C PHE A 13 -0.75 -20.70 17.41
N ASP A 14 -0.06 -21.27 18.39
CA ASP A 14 0.41 -20.55 19.56
C ASP A 14 1.94 -20.52 19.58
N SER A 15 2.51 -19.34 19.72
CA SER A 15 3.94 -19.11 19.83
C SER A 15 4.20 -17.73 20.41
N GLU A 16 5.28 -17.59 21.20
CA GLU A 16 5.75 -16.28 21.66
C GLU A 16 6.43 -15.48 20.52
N GLN A 17 6.80 -16.15 19.41
CA GLN A 17 7.45 -15.52 18.26
C GLN A 17 6.41 -15.10 17.22
N LYS A 18 6.20 -13.78 17.07
CA LYS A 18 5.27 -13.20 16.09
C LYS A 18 5.55 -13.67 14.66
N SER A 19 6.82 -13.80 14.27
CA SER A 19 7.20 -14.30 12.94
C SER A 19 6.66 -15.71 12.66
N GLN A 20 6.63 -16.59 13.67
CA GLN A 20 6.10 -17.94 13.54
C GLN A 20 4.57 -17.95 13.44
N ILE A 21 3.89 -17.10 14.21
CA ILE A 21 2.43 -16.91 14.10
C ILE A 21 2.07 -16.44 12.69
N ILE A 22 2.74 -15.40 12.20
CA ILE A 22 2.49 -14.86 10.86
C ILE A 22 2.80 -15.92 9.81
N GLN A 23 3.91 -16.66 9.92
CA GLN A 23 4.24 -17.75 9.01
C GLN A 23 3.15 -18.83 8.98
N SER A 24 2.64 -19.25 10.14
CA SER A 24 1.56 -20.24 10.21
C SER A 24 0.31 -19.74 9.48
N HIS A 25 -0.07 -18.48 9.65
CA HIS A 25 -1.23 -17.92 8.95
C HIS A 25 -1.02 -17.80 7.44
N VAL A 26 0.20 -17.47 7.00
CA VAL A 26 0.55 -17.47 5.56
C VAL A 26 0.40 -18.86 4.98
N ASP A 27 0.98 -19.87 5.64
CA ASP A 27 0.97 -21.25 5.17
C ASP A 27 -0.45 -21.82 5.12
N ASN A 28 -1.25 -21.55 6.16
CA ASN A 28 -2.64 -22.04 6.22
C ASN A 28 -3.55 -21.33 5.21
N ALA A 29 -3.35 -20.03 4.96
CA ALA A 29 -4.08 -19.32 3.90
C ALA A 29 -3.76 -19.90 2.52
N MET A 30 -2.49 -20.22 2.25
CA MET A 30 -2.06 -20.86 1.01
C MET A 30 -2.60 -22.29 0.88
N ALA A 31 -2.59 -23.07 1.96
CA ALA A 31 -3.15 -24.41 1.98
C ALA A 31 -4.65 -24.41 1.65
N ALA A 32 -5.38 -23.41 2.15
CA ALA A 32 -6.79 -23.17 1.82
C ALA A 32 -7.02 -22.62 0.39
N GLY A 33 -5.97 -22.53 -0.43
CA GLY A 33 -6.03 -22.09 -1.84
C GLY A 33 -6.04 -20.57 -2.06
N GLY A 34 -5.81 -19.79 -1.01
CA GLY A 34 -5.80 -18.34 -1.05
C GLY A 34 -4.42 -17.70 -0.91
N GLN A 35 -4.40 -16.39 -0.73
CA GLN A 35 -3.19 -15.61 -0.49
C GLN A 35 -3.35 -14.71 0.73
N ALA A 36 -2.41 -14.80 1.68
CA ALA A 36 -2.41 -13.97 2.88
C ALA A 36 -2.05 -12.51 2.58
N ILE A 37 -2.68 -11.61 3.35
CA ILE A 37 -2.35 -10.20 3.49
C ILE A 37 -2.09 -9.94 4.98
N LEU A 38 -0.92 -9.38 5.30
CA LEU A 38 -0.63 -8.87 6.64
C LEU A 38 -1.37 -7.55 6.83
N ASN A 39 -2.38 -7.54 7.69
CA ASN A 39 -3.17 -6.34 7.92
C ASN A 39 -2.52 -5.41 8.94
N HIS A 40 -2.69 -4.10 8.71
CA HIS A 40 -2.41 -2.97 9.59
C HIS A 40 -1.35 -3.25 10.68
N PRO A 41 -0.06 -3.48 10.30
CA PRO A 41 0.98 -3.85 11.25
C PRO A 41 1.22 -2.78 12.33
N ASN A 42 0.94 -1.52 12.00
CA ASN A 42 1.00 -0.39 12.92
C ASN A 42 -0.27 -0.17 13.75
N TYR A 43 -1.25 -1.09 13.74
CA TYR A 43 -2.33 -1.08 14.73
C TYR A 43 -1.73 -1.36 16.11
N TYR A 44 -1.60 -0.31 16.93
CA TYR A 44 -0.83 -0.33 18.18
C TYR A 44 0.59 -0.90 18.03
N TYR A 45 1.22 -0.73 16.86
CA TYR A 45 2.56 -1.26 16.55
C TYR A 45 2.70 -2.77 16.80
N ALA A 46 1.63 -3.53 16.51
CA ALA A 46 1.53 -4.96 16.81
C ALA A 46 2.58 -5.81 16.09
N ALA A 47 3.02 -5.45 14.88
CA ALA A 47 4.04 -6.19 14.13
C ALA A 47 5.15 -5.26 13.65
N SER A 48 6.39 -5.51 14.09
CA SER A 48 7.56 -4.74 13.66
C SER A 48 8.07 -5.18 12.30
N ALA A 49 8.88 -4.34 11.65
CA ALA A 49 9.53 -4.72 10.39
C ALA A 49 10.42 -5.97 10.56
N ALA A 50 11.04 -6.16 11.73
CA ALA A 50 11.88 -7.32 12.03
C ALA A 50 11.07 -8.61 12.19
N ASP A 51 9.87 -8.54 12.80
CA ASP A 51 8.97 -9.70 12.92
C ASP A 51 8.57 -10.25 11.55
N VAL A 52 8.29 -9.34 10.61
CA VAL A 52 7.79 -9.68 9.26
C VAL A 52 8.90 -10.13 8.31
N LEU A 53 10.13 -9.60 8.46
CA LEU A 53 11.24 -9.88 7.54
C LEU A 53 11.58 -11.38 7.44
N GLN A 54 11.29 -12.16 8.47
CA GLN A 54 11.57 -13.60 8.51
C GLN A 54 10.48 -14.44 7.83
N VAL A 55 9.32 -13.85 7.53
CA VAL A 55 8.17 -14.56 7.00
C VAL A 55 8.35 -14.83 5.50
N GLN A 56 8.25 -16.09 5.13
CA GLN A 56 8.33 -16.57 3.76
C GLN A 56 6.95 -16.57 3.10
N ARG A 57 6.91 -16.25 1.80
CA ARG A 57 5.70 -16.27 0.95
C ARG A 57 4.59 -15.28 1.36
N LEU A 58 4.87 -14.39 2.31
CA LEU A 58 4.05 -13.21 2.53
C LEU A 58 4.35 -12.18 1.44
N ILE A 59 3.44 -12.04 0.49
CA ILE A 59 3.64 -11.15 -0.67
C ILE A 59 2.81 -9.87 -0.62
N MET A 60 1.95 -9.69 0.38
CA MET A 60 1.10 -8.51 0.52
C MET A 60 0.94 -8.08 1.97
N PHE A 61 0.92 -6.77 2.19
CA PHE A 61 0.60 -6.15 3.48
C PHE A 61 -0.19 -4.86 3.29
N GLU A 62 -0.94 -4.44 4.30
CA GLU A 62 -1.58 -3.14 4.33
C GLU A 62 -0.55 -2.04 4.63
N LEU A 63 -0.21 -1.29 3.59
CA LEU A 63 0.55 -0.05 3.69
C LEU A 63 -0.30 1.06 4.29
N PHE A 64 -1.54 1.17 3.84
CA PHE A 64 -2.50 2.12 4.38
C PHE A 64 -3.72 1.37 4.89
N ASN A 65 -4.21 1.77 6.05
CA ASN A 65 -5.47 1.31 6.60
C ASN A 65 -6.24 2.54 7.11
N GLY A 66 -7.48 2.71 6.67
CA GLY A 66 -8.33 3.85 6.95
C GLY A 66 -8.91 3.88 8.37
N HIS A 67 -8.68 2.85 9.17
CA HIS A 67 -9.11 2.79 10.56
C HIS A 67 -8.38 3.88 11.38
N PRO A 68 -9.11 4.74 12.11
CA PRO A 68 -8.54 5.95 12.74
C PRO A 68 -7.53 5.67 13.87
N GLN A 69 -7.47 4.45 14.37
CA GLN A 69 -6.52 4.01 15.40
C GLN A 69 -5.24 3.35 14.84
N VAL A 70 -5.11 3.20 13.52
CA VAL A 70 -3.90 2.63 12.92
C VAL A 70 -2.86 3.73 12.73
N ASN A 71 -1.67 3.53 13.29
CA ASN A 71 -0.58 4.51 13.24
C ASN A 71 0.20 4.41 11.91
N VAL A 72 -0.49 4.59 10.77
CA VAL A 72 0.07 4.46 9.41
C VAL A 72 1.35 5.29 9.26
N TRP A 73 1.36 6.50 9.80
CA TRP A 73 2.44 7.47 9.63
C TRP A 73 3.62 7.30 10.57
N GLY A 74 3.55 6.35 11.53
CA GLY A 74 4.59 6.16 12.54
C GLY A 74 4.69 7.33 13.53
N ASP A 75 5.77 7.30 14.32
CA ASP A 75 6.17 8.36 15.25
C ASP A 75 7.71 8.40 15.40
N GLU A 76 8.23 9.15 16.37
CA GLU A 76 9.67 9.30 16.62
C GLU A 76 10.39 7.96 16.92
N THR A 77 9.64 6.96 17.39
CA THR A 77 10.17 5.67 17.86
C THR A 77 9.72 4.48 17.03
N HIS A 78 8.68 4.65 16.20
CA HIS A 78 8.09 3.61 15.36
C HIS A 78 8.09 4.05 13.90
N PRO A 79 8.62 3.23 12.97
CA PRO A 79 8.58 3.55 11.55
C PRO A 79 7.13 3.60 11.04
N SER A 80 6.88 4.47 10.07
CA SER A 80 5.71 4.41 9.23
C SER A 80 5.66 3.09 8.44
N THR A 81 4.46 2.70 8.03
CA THR A 81 4.28 1.52 7.17
C THR A 81 5.01 1.66 5.83
N GLU A 82 5.21 2.89 5.33
CA GLU A 82 6.00 3.16 4.12
C GLU A 82 7.51 2.91 4.35
N GLU A 83 8.05 3.32 5.51
CA GLU A 83 9.44 3.02 5.90
C GLU A 83 9.64 1.51 6.13
N MET A 84 8.66 0.82 6.72
CA MET A 84 8.70 -0.64 6.83
C MET A 84 8.74 -1.31 5.44
N TRP A 85 7.97 -0.79 4.49
CA TRP A 85 7.97 -1.28 3.11
C TRP A 85 9.34 -1.12 2.44
N ASP A 86 9.92 0.07 2.53
CA ASP A 86 11.25 0.36 2.01
C ASP A 86 12.31 -0.56 2.63
N PHE A 87 12.22 -0.80 3.94
CA PHE A 87 13.10 -1.72 4.64
C PHE A 87 12.99 -3.15 4.08
N TRP A 88 11.78 -3.71 3.97
CA TRP A 88 11.60 -5.07 3.44
C TRP A 88 12.07 -5.21 1.99
N LEU A 89 11.73 -4.23 1.14
CA LEU A 89 12.20 -4.20 -0.25
C LEU A 89 13.73 -4.11 -0.32
N SER A 90 14.36 -3.36 0.58
CA SER A 90 15.83 -3.20 0.61
C SER A 90 16.55 -4.46 1.09
N LYS A 91 15.88 -5.29 1.88
CA LYS A 91 16.36 -6.62 2.30
C LYS A 91 16.09 -7.73 1.29
N GLY A 92 15.53 -7.41 0.13
CA GLY A 92 15.27 -8.39 -0.93
C GLY A 92 13.93 -9.11 -0.81
N MET A 93 13.07 -8.71 0.13
CA MET A 93 11.71 -9.26 0.22
C MET A 93 10.89 -8.78 -0.98
N LYS A 94 10.11 -9.68 -1.56
CA LYS A 94 9.11 -9.34 -2.58
C LYS A 94 7.76 -9.21 -1.90
N ILE A 95 7.37 -7.96 -1.64
CA ILE A 95 6.12 -7.66 -0.96
C ILE A 95 5.44 -6.43 -1.60
N PHE A 96 4.15 -6.58 -1.87
CA PHE A 96 3.28 -5.58 -2.45
C PHE A 96 2.45 -4.88 -1.37
N ALA A 97 2.21 -3.59 -1.57
CA ALA A 97 1.46 -2.74 -0.65
C ALA A 97 0.00 -2.66 -1.07
N VAL A 98 -0.93 -3.00 -0.17
CA VAL A 98 -2.37 -2.76 -0.36
C VAL A 98 -2.84 -1.60 0.53
N SER A 99 -4.02 -1.07 0.21
CA SER A 99 -4.73 -0.08 1.01
C SER A 99 -6.15 -0.56 1.25
N SER A 100 -6.66 -0.37 2.47
CA SER A 100 -8.00 -0.75 2.90
C SER A 100 -8.61 0.33 3.79
N ASP A 101 -9.93 0.32 3.95
CA ASP A 101 -10.65 1.22 4.86
C ASP A 101 -10.89 0.62 6.25
N ASP A 102 -10.94 -0.72 6.33
CA ASP A 102 -11.21 -1.51 7.53
C ASP A 102 -12.45 -1.01 8.27
N ALA A 103 -13.54 -0.88 7.51
CA ALA A 103 -14.77 -0.24 7.92
C ALA A 103 -15.59 -1.05 8.94
N HIS A 104 -15.95 -0.40 10.05
CA HIS A 104 -16.80 -0.93 11.12
C HIS A 104 -18.07 -0.09 11.35
N HIS A 105 -18.12 1.12 10.79
CA HIS A 105 -19.21 2.08 10.96
C HIS A 105 -19.84 2.44 9.60
N PHE A 106 -21.10 2.05 9.41
CA PHE A 106 -21.84 2.23 8.16
C PHE A 106 -23.02 3.20 8.26
N GLN A 107 -23.31 3.69 9.47
CA GLN A 107 -24.47 4.57 9.74
C GLN A 107 -24.04 5.95 10.25
N THR A 108 -22.94 6.01 11.00
CA THR A 108 -22.34 7.24 11.52
C THR A 108 -21.10 7.58 10.72
N TRP A 109 -21.01 8.82 10.25
CA TRP A 109 -19.89 9.32 9.44
C TRP A 109 -19.07 10.34 10.22
N GLY A 110 -17.75 10.24 10.15
CA GLY A 110 -16.84 11.18 10.81
C GLY A 110 -15.38 10.78 10.63
N ALA A 111 -14.46 11.74 10.76
CA ALA A 111 -13.02 11.48 10.61
C ALA A 111 -12.49 10.47 11.65
N ASP A 112 -13.07 10.47 12.84
CA ASP A 112 -12.80 9.56 13.97
C ASP A 112 -13.52 8.21 13.88
N GLN A 113 -14.34 7.98 12.85
CA GLN A 113 -15.08 6.74 12.65
C GLN A 113 -14.35 5.83 11.67
N SER A 114 -14.41 4.52 11.86
CA SER A 114 -13.93 3.55 10.86
C SER A 114 -15.00 3.40 9.75
N ASN A 115 -14.97 4.31 8.78
CA ASN A 115 -15.93 4.39 7.68
C ASN A 115 -15.41 3.77 6.37
N PRO A 116 -16.30 3.32 5.47
CA PRO A 116 -15.91 2.82 4.15
C PRO A 116 -15.35 3.93 3.25
N GLY A 117 -14.55 3.54 2.26
CA GLY A 117 -14.05 4.44 1.21
C GLY A 117 -12.82 5.26 1.60
N ARG A 118 -12.08 4.84 2.64
CA ARG A 118 -10.87 5.53 3.10
C ARG A 118 -9.59 5.04 2.45
N GLY A 119 -9.58 3.79 1.99
CA GLY A 119 -8.43 3.16 1.35
C GLY A 119 -8.88 2.02 0.44
N TRP A 120 -8.22 1.87 -0.71
CA TRP A 120 -8.56 0.84 -1.70
C TRP A 120 -7.38 0.48 -2.59
N VAL A 121 -7.52 -0.62 -3.33
CA VAL A 121 -6.65 -0.97 -4.45
C VAL A 121 -7.38 -0.81 -5.79
N MET A 122 -6.63 -0.45 -6.82
CA MET A 122 -7.11 -0.35 -8.19
C MET A 122 -6.39 -1.42 -9.02
N VAL A 123 -7.10 -2.50 -9.34
CA VAL A 123 -6.53 -3.72 -9.94
C VAL A 123 -6.71 -3.72 -11.45
N ASN A 124 -5.61 -3.91 -12.18
CA ASN A 124 -5.62 -4.05 -13.63
C ASN A 124 -5.87 -5.53 -14.01
N SER A 125 -7.13 -5.96 -13.94
CA SER A 125 -7.54 -7.32 -14.29
C SER A 125 -8.26 -7.37 -15.65
N GLN A 126 -8.07 -8.46 -16.40
CA GLN A 126 -8.80 -8.71 -17.64
C GLN A 126 -10.30 -9.01 -17.42
N LYS A 127 -10.66 -9.46 -16.21
CA LYS A 127 -12.03 -9.86 -15.86
C LYS A 127 -12.38 -9.42 -14.44
N LEU A 128 -13.66 -9.07 -14.25
CA LEU A 128 -14.24 -8.86 -12.93
C LEU A 128 -14.65 -10.20 -12.33
N SER A 129 -13.67 -11.01 -11.91
CA SER A 129 -13.89 -12.25 -11.17
C SER A 129 -12.88 -12.39 -10.02
N PRO A 130 -13.20 -13.13 -8.95
CA PRO A 130 -12.29 -13.31 -7.80
C PRO A 130 -10.91 -13.82 -8.22
N ASP A 131 -10.86 -14.86 -9.06
CA ASP A 131 -9.61 -15.45 -9.53
C ASP A 131 -8.79 -14.44 -10.36
N ALA A 132 -9.41 -13.75 -11.32
CA ALA A 132 -8.68 -12.83 -12.20
C ALA A 132 -8.12 -11.61 -11.44
N ILE A 133 -8.87 -11.09 -10.46
CA ILE A 133 -8.41 -10.02 -9.57
C ILE A 133 -7.27 -10.51 -8.68
N THR A 134 -7.43 -11.67 -8.04
CA THR A 134 -6.40 -12.23 -7.15
C THR A 134 -5.11 -12.50 -7.93
N ASP A 135 -5.21 -13.10 -9.11
CA ASP A 135 -4.07 -13.37 -9.98
C ASP A 135 -3.33 -12.09 -10.41
N ALA A 136 -4.07 -11.02 -10.74
CA ALA A 136 -3.48 -9.72 -11.04
C ALA A 136 -2.76 -9.13 -9.82
N MET A 137 -3.36 -9.21 -8.63
CA MET A 137 -2.74 -8.74 -7.38
C MET A 137 -1.49 -9.53 -7.01
N VAL A 138 -1.49 -10.86 -7.17
CA VAL A 138 -0.32 -11.73 -6.94
C VAL A 138 0.84 -11.37 -7.90
N ARG A 139 0.54 -10.83 -9.09
CA ARG A 139 1.54 -10.30 -10.03
C ARG A 139 1.93 -8.84 -9.78
N GLY A 140 1.32 -8.15 -8.82
CA GLY A 140 1.56 -6.74 -8.57
C GLY A 140 0.89 -5.79 -9.58
N GLU A 141 -0.08 -6.27 -10.35
CA GLU A 141 -0.80 -5.49 -11.39
C GLU A 141 -1.90 -4.61 -10.79
N PHE A 142 -1.53 -3.76 -9.82
CA PHE A 142 -2.45 -2.84 -9.16
C PHE A 142 -1.71 -1.63 -8.57
N TYR A 143 -2.45 -0.66 -8.05
CA TYR A 143 -1.91 0.36 -7.16
C TYR A 143 -2.81 0.52 -5.93
N ALA A 144 -2.22 0.90 -4.80
CA ALA A 144 -2.95 1.24 -3.57
C ALA A 144 -3.25 2.74 -3.55
N SER A 145 -4.36 3.15 -2.96
CA SER A 145 -4.75 4.56 -2.86
C SER A 145 -5.54 4.85 -1.59
N ASN A 146 -5.47 6.09 -1.15
CA ASN A 146 -6.38 6.66 -0.14
C ASN A 146 -7.00 7.98 -0.64
N GLY A 147 -7.13 8.18 -1.96
CA GLY A 147 -7.73 9.41 -2.51
C GLY A 147 -7.34 9.72 -3.94
N VAL A 148 -6.11 9.36 -4.35
CA VAL A 148 -5.60 9.67 -5.68
C VAL A 148 -6.01 8.61 -6.69
N PHE A 149 -6.53 9.04 -7.83
CA PHE A 149 -6.81 8.19 -8.98
C PHE A 149 -5.79 8.39 -10.09
N LEU A 150 -5.43 7.30 -10.77
CA LEU A 150 -4.51 7.29 -11.89
C LEU A 150 -5.26 6.79 -13.14
N LYS A 151 -5.15 7.54 -14.24
CA LYS A 151 -5.58 7.05 -15.57
C LYS A 151 -4.66 5.94 -16.05
N ARG A 152 -3.39 6.01 -15.64
CA ARG A 152 -2.37 5.03 -16.00
C ARG A 152 -1.40 4.82 -14.85
N ALA A 153 -1.21 3.56 -14.49
CA ALA A 153 -0.18 3.07 -13.59
C ALA A 153 0.40 1.81 -14.22
N GLN A 154 1.21 1.98 -15.26
CA GLN A 154 1.77 0.86 -16.02
C GLN A 154 3.21 0.62 -15.63
N ILE A 155 3.51 -0.65 -15.41
CA ILE A 155 4.85 -1.17 -15.18
C ILE A 155 5.18 -2.05 -16.39
N SER A 156 6.21 -1.69 -17.13
CA SER A 156 6.83 -2.54 -18.15
C SER A 156 8.09 -3.19 -17.58
N GLU A 157 8.82 -4.00 -18.37
CA GLU A 157 10.03 -4.70 -17.90
C GLU A 157 11.08 -3.78 -17.24
N LYS A 158 11.16 -2.50 -17.63
CA LYS A 158 12.17 -1.56 -17.10
C LYS A 158 11.66 -0.15 -16.84
N GLN A 159 10.35 0.11 -16.96
CA GLN A 159 9.86 1.49 -16.93
C GLN A 159 8.46 1.62 -16.34
N TYR A 160 8.28 2.68 -15.55
CA TYR A 160 7.00 3.24 -15.15
C TYR A 160 6.45 4.19 -16.19
N LEU A 161 5.13 4.12 -16.37
CA LEU A 161 4.35 5.14 -17.06
C LEU A 161 3.14 5.51 -16.20
N ILE A 162 3.17 6.73 -15.67
CA ILE A 162 2.19 7.24 -14.71
C ILE A 162 1.46 8.44 -15.31
N GLU A 163 0.13 8.42 -15.22
CA GLU A 163 -0.74 9.55 -15.57
C GLU A 163 -1.86 9.66 -14.53
N VAL A 164 -1.95 10.82 -13.89
CA VAL A 164 -2.95 11.12 -12.87
C VAL A 164 -4.34 11.33 -13.49
N ASP A 165 -5.37 10.85 -12.82
CA ASP A 165 -6.76 11.21 -13.11
C ASP A 165 -7.20 12.38 -12.21
N GLU A 166 -6.85 13.59 -12.63
CA GLU A 166 -7.11 14.80 -11.85
C GLU A 166 -8.61 15.01 -11.59
N SER A 167 -9.45 14.80 -12.61
CA SER A 167 -10.89 14.99 -12.50
C SER A 167 -11.53 13.98 -11.55
N ARG A 168 -11.13 12.69 -11.65
CA ARG A 168 -11.64 11.67 -10.74
C ARG A 168 -11.14 11.85 -9.31
N THR A 169 -9.86 12.24 -9.15
CA THR A 169 -9.32 12.58 -7.83
C THR A 169 -10.09 13.74 -7.22
N ALA A 170 -10.30 14.84 -7.96
CA ALA A 170 -11.06 15.98 -7.46
C ALA A 170 -12.50 15.62 -7.08
N ALA A 171 -13.17 14.78 -7.87
CA ALA A 171 -14.52 14.31 -7.58
C ALA A 171 -14.57 13.48 -6.29
N GLU A 172 -13.62 12.57 -6.09
CA GLU A 172 -13.54 11.75 -4.88
C GLU A 172 -13.28 12.60 -3.64
N LEU A 173 -12.30 13.51 -3.71
CA LEU A 173 -11.94 14.38 -2.58
C LEU A 173 -13.02 15.41 -2.23
N ALA A 174 -13.95 15.69 -3.15
CA ALA A 174 -15.11 16.55 -2.92
C ALA A 174 -16.23 15.85 -2.13
N THR A 175 -16.21 14.52 -1.99
CA THR A 175 -17.19 13.79 -1.17
C THR A 175 -17.06 14.11 0.32
N GLY A 176 -15.87 14.51 0.77
CA GLY A 176 -15.54 14.73 2.18
C GLY A 176 -15.40 13.45 3.01
N LEU A 177 -15.50 12.26 2.37
CA LEU A 177 -15.42 10.97 3.06
C LEU A 177 -13.99 10.43 3.18
N VAL A 178 -13.13 10.87 2.27
CA VAL A 178 -11.72 10.48 2.22
C VAL A 178 -10.91 11.35 3.18
N VAL A 179 -10.05 10.71 3.99
CA VAL A 179 -9.21 11.37 4.98
C VAL A 179 -7.75 11.27 4.55
N GLY A 180 -7.10 12.42 4.35
CA GLY A 180 -5.69 12.49 4.01
C GLY A 180 -4.76 12.56 5.22
N LYS A 181 -3.46 12.60 4.97
CA LYS A 181 -2.45 12.90 5.99
C LYS A 181 -2.42 14.40 6.26
N SER A 182 -2.72 14.80 7.49
CA SER A 182 -2.54 16.19 7.94
C SER A 182 -1.06 16.51 8.17
N SER A 183 -0.65 17.73 7.83
CA SER A 183 0.67 18.27 8.09
C SER A 183 0.60 19.78 8.33
N PRO A 184 1.33 20.35 9.31
CA PRO A 184 1.37 21.80 9.51
C PRO A 184 2.07 22.54 8.36
N GLU A 185 2.98 21.85 7.67
CA GLU A 185 3.78 22.39 6.57
C GLU A 185 3.57 21.57 5.30
N GLY A 186 3.59 22.23 4.15
CA GLY A 186 3.36 21.58 2.87
C GLY A 186 3.36 22.56 1.71
N LEU A 187 3.33 22.00 0.50
CA LEU A 187 3.14 22.75 -0.73
C LEU A 187 2.00 22.10 -1.49
N SER A 188 0.97 22.88 -1.83
CA SER A 188 -0.16 22.40 -2.61
C SER A 188 0.26 21.96 -4.01
N GLY A 189 -0.43 20.96 -4.53
CA GLY A 189 -0.25 20.47 -5.90
C GLY A 189 0.13 19.00 -5.95
N TRP A 190 0.58 18.59 -7.13
CA TRP A 190 0.97 17.22 -7.42
C TRP A 190 2.46 17.00 -7.18
N LYS A 191 2.78 15.77 -6.78
CA LYS A 191 4.15 15.27 -6.77
C LYS A 191 4.14 13.81 -7.17
N ILE A 192 4.96 13.44 -8.14
CA ILE A 192 5.27 12.05 -8.47
C ILE A 192 6.71 11.80 -8.02
N GLU A 193 6.93 10.76 -7.24
CA GLU A 193 8.21 10.37 -6.66
C GLU A 193 8.57 8.95 -7.07
N PHE A 194 9.84 8.75 -7.45
CA PHE A 194 10.42 7.45 -7.73
C PHE A 194 11.43 7.13 -6.63
N ILE A 195 11.19 6.04 -5.90
CA ILE A 195 11.85 5.73 -4.64
C ILE A 195 12.55 4.37 -4.76
N GLY A 196 13.85 4.36 -4.47
CA GLY A 196 14.73 3.20 -4.57
C GLY A 196 15.05 2.57 -3.22
N LYS A 197 16.21 1.91 -3.16
CA LYS A 197 16.68 1.21 -1.95
C LYS A 197 16.80 2.17 -0.75
N GLU A 198 16.48 1.66 0.43
CA GLU A 198 16.46 2.37 1.72
C GLU A 198 15.58 3.64 1.73
N GLY A 199 14.58 3.72 0.84
CA GLY A 199 13.71 4.90 0.71
C GLY A 199 14.37 6.08 -0.01
N GLU A 200 15.47 5.86 -0.75
CA GLU A 200 16.17 6.90 -1.51
C GLU A 200 15.27 7.51 -2.59
N LEU A 201 15.11 8.84 -2.59
CA LEU A 201 14.43 9.55 -3.67
C LEU A 201 15.36 9.61 -4.90
N LEU A 202 15.00 8.88 -5.96
CA LEU A 202 15.78 8.80 -7.20
C LEU A 202 15.43 9.93 -8.17
N ASP A 203 14.14 10.26 -8.27
CA ASP A 203 13.65 11.36 -9.11
C ASP A 203 12.27 11.82 -8.62
N SER A 204 11.90 13.05 -8.99
CA SER A 204 10.56 13.56 -8.72
C SER A 204 10.13 14.63 -9.71
N THR A 205 8.82 14.74 -9.93
CA THR A 205 8.22 15.81 -10.72
C THR A 205 6.95 16.35 -10.07
N LYS A 206 6.61 17.61 -10.37
CA LYS A 206 5.33 18.22 -9.99
C LYS A 206 4.26 18.11 -11.08
N GLU A 207 4.63 17.53 -12.22
CA GLU A 207 3.71 17.27 -13.32
C GLU A 207 2.76 16.11 -13.00
N THR A 208 1.66 16.02 -13.75
CA THR A 208 0.66 14.96 -13.60
C THR A 208 0.92 13.73 -14.47
N LYS A 209 2.04 13.75 -15.21
CA LYS A 209 2.52 12.63 -16.03
C LYS A 209 4.00 12.44 -15.81
N ALA A 210 4.42 11.18 -15.70
CA ALA A 210 5.83 10.84 -15.56
C ALA A 210 6.15 9.52 -16.26
N VAL A 211 7.37 9.46 -16.79
CA VAL A 211 7.99 8.25 -17.32
C VAL A 211 9.31 8.09 -16.61
N PHE A 212 9.56 6.92 -16.04
CA PHE A 212 10.79 6.67 -15.29
C PHE A 212 11.30 5.27 -15.55
N SER A 213 12.54 5.17 -16.00
CA SER A 213 13.20 3.88 -16.23
C SER A 213 14.00 3.49 -14.98
N LEU A 214 13.89 2.24 -14.57
CA LEU A 214 14.67 1.71 -13.46
C LEU A 214 16.19 1.83 -13.78
N PRO A 215 16.97 2.56 -12.97
CA PRO A 215 18.40 2.72 -13.19
C PRO A 215 19.16 1.40 -13.00
N ASP A 216 20.27 1.25 -13.74
CA ASP A 216 21.19 0.14 -13.51
C ASP A 216 21.72 0.15 -12.07
N GLY A 217 21.82 -1.03 -11.46
CA GLY A 217 22.28 -1.19 -10.07
C GLY A 217 21.22 -0.98 -8.99
N GLN A 218 20.05 -0.42 -9.32
CA GLN A 218 18.91 -0.39 -8.39
C GLN A 218 18.20 -1.75 -8.38
N PRO A 219 18.04 -2.41 -7.21
CA PRO A 219 17.37 -3.71 -7.13
C PRO A 219 15.85 -3.61 -7.36
N PHE A 220 15.28 -2.45 -7.04
CA PHE A 220 13.90 -2.10 -7.31
C PHE A 220 13.75 -0.58 -7.40
N VAL A 221 12.62 -0.13 -7.96
CA VAL A 221 12.08 1.22 -7.74
C VAL A 221 10.57 1.10 -7.53
N ARG A 222 10.01 1.87 -6.61
CA ARG A 222 8.56 2.06 -6.45
C ARG A 222 8.19 3.50 -6.75
N ALA A 223 6.92 3.76 -7.07
CA ALA A 223 6.45 5.11 -7.31
C ALA A 223 5.35 5.51 -6.33
N LYS A 224 5.33 6.78 -5.96
CA LYS A 224 4.30 7.40 -5.13
C LYS A 224 3.80 8.65 -5.81
N VAL A 225 2.49 8.80 -5.91
CA VAL A 225 1.84 10.05 -6.34
C VAL A 225 1.19 10.67 -5.13
N THR A 226 1.49 11.94 -4.88
CA THR A 226 0.90 12.74 -3.80
C THR A 226 0.11 13.89 -4.40
N PHE A 227 -1.10 14.09 -3.90
CA PHE A 227 -1.85 15.34 -4.05
C PHE A 227 -1.95 16.03 -2.71
N THR A 228 -1.49 17.27 -2.62
CA THR A 228 -1.58 18.07 -1.41
C THR A 228 -2.50 19.27 -1.64
N ARG A 229 -3.41 19.53 -0.69
CA ARG A 229 -4.27 20.72 -0.67
C ARG A 229 -4.15 21.47 0.66
N PRO A 230 -4.47 22.77 0.70
CA PRO A 230 -4.63 23.48 1.97
C PRO A 230 -5.79 22.89 2.78
N ALA A 231 -5.63 22.87 4.10
CA ALA A 231 -6.66 22.52 5.07
C ALA A 231 -6.76 23.62 6.14
N GLU A 232 -7.77 23.57 7.02
CA GLU A 232 -7.96 24.59 8.07
C GLU A 232 -6.70 24.82 8.92
N SER A 233 -5.95 23.75 9.20
CA SER A 233 -4.74 23.76 10.03
C SER A 233 -3.52 23.23 9.28
N GLY A 234 -3.22 23.83 8.13
CA GLY A 234 -2.03 23.53 7.33
C GLY A 234 -2.38 22.89 6.00
N PHE A 235 -1.95 21.64 5.81
CA PHE A 235 -2.09 20.90 4.57
C PHE A 235 -2.62 19.49 4.81
N GLU A 236 -3.27 18.96 3.79
CA GLU A 236 -3.76 17.59 3.76
C GLU A 236 -3.26 16.93 2.47
N SER A 237 -2.70 15.72 2.61
CA SER A 237 -2.11 14.97 1.50
C SER A 237 -2.79 13.62 1.28
N PHE A 238 -3.02 13.29 0.02
CA PHE A 238 -3.60 12.03 -0.46
C PHE A 238 -2.62 11.36 -1.40
N PHE A 239 -2.69 10.04 -1.48
CA PHE A 239 -1.64 9.23 -2.08
C PHE A 239 -2.19 8.16 -3.01
N ALA A 240 -1.39 7.82 -4.01
CA ALA A 240 -1.43 6.55 -4.69
C ALA A 240 -0.02 5.94 -4.68
N TRP A 241 0.07 4.68 -4.27
CA TRP A 241 1.32 3.92 -4.22
C TRP A 241 1.29 2.83 -5.30
N ILE A 242 2.24 2.90 -6.22
CA ILE A 242 2.38 1.94 -7.30
C ILE A 242 3.32 0.82 -6.84
N GLN A 243 3.01 -0.43 -7.19
CA GLN A 243 3.83 -1.58 -6.81
C GLN A 243 5.26 -1.48 -7.37
N PRO A 244 6.26 -2.12 -6.72
CA PRO A 244 7.65 -1.99 -7.12
C PRO A 244 7.93 -2.72 -8.44
N LEU A 245 8.77 -2.11 -9.26
CA LEU A 245 9.42 -2.72 -10.40
C LEU A 245 10.74 -3.30 -9.92
N PHE A 246 10.90 -4.62 -10.02
CA PHE A 246 12.08 -5.36 -9.55
C PHE A 246 13.08 -5.64 -10.69
N ASN A 247 14.36 -5.63 -10.37
CA ASN A 247 15.47 -5.90 -11.32
C ASN A 247 16.53 -6.88 -10.78
N ASP A 248 16.31 -7.45 -9.60
CA ASP A 248 17.25 -8.37 -8.93
C ASP A 248 16.78 -9.83 -8.93
N GLY A 249 15.71 -10.14 -9.67
CA GLY A 249 15.21 -11.51 -9.83
C GLY A 249 14.59 -12.11 -8.57
N ARG A 250 14.30 -11.30 -7.54
CA ARG A 250 13.61 -11.77 -6.33
C ARG A 250 12.25 -12.38 -6.69
N ARG A 251 11.95 -13.55 -6.11
CA ARG A 251 10.77 -14.36 -6.43
C ARG A 251 9.69 -14.28 -5.37
#